data_AF-A0AAC9NYB9-F1
#
_entry.id   AF-A0AAC9NYB9-F1
#
_cell.length_a   1.000
_cell.length_b   1.000
_cell.length_c   1.000
_cell.angle_alpha   90.00
_cell.angle_beta   90.00
_cell.angle_gamma   90.00
#
_symmetry.space_group_name_H-M   'P 1'
#
loop_
_entity.id
_entity.type
_entity.pdbx_description
1 polymer ?
#
loop_
_entity_poly.entity_id
_entity_poly.type
_entity_poly.pdbx_seq_one_letter_code
_entity_poly.pdbx_strand_id
1 'polypeptide(L)'
;MARSFRARLTMGVMAAAVVGAPLTLGLGASPAAAQASGCEQITSFLNERKSIVERVNKLGKQPKAADACALLGRLANNGNETMKWVEANKDWCQIPQNFIDGLKADHGNVTKVRGQACSVAAKQAQMEKQAREQGLLGGGGGDILTGPMRIPQGAL
;
A
#
# COMPACT_ATOMS: atom_id res chain seq x y z
N MET A 1 -14.57 40.16 -13.54
CA MET A 1 -15.55 40.47 -14.59
C MET A 1 -16.15 39.17 -15.10
N ALA A 2 -17.41 38.93 -14.77
CA ALA A 2 -18.17 37.75 -15.19
C ALA A 2 -18.74 37.95 -16.61
N ARG A 3 -18.77 36.90 -17.43
CA ARG A 3 -19.61 36.84 -18.63
C ARG A 3 -20.37 35.53 -18.65
N SER A 4 -21.54 35.59 -18.04
CA SER A 4 -22.66 34.67 -18.24
C SER A 4 -23.13 34.76 -19.69
N PHE A 5 -23.34 33.60 -20.33
CA PHE A 5 -24.27 33.49 -21.45
C PHE A 5 -25.42 32.57 -21.04
N ARG A 6 -26.56 33.20 -20.77
CA ARG A 6 -27.87 32.56 -20.67
C ARG A 6 -28.38 32.33 -22.09
N ALA A 7 -28.73 31.10 -22.43
CA ALA A 7 -29.70 30.82 -23.49
C ALA A 7 -30.90 30.16 -22.84
N ARG A 8 -32.04 30.87 -22.89
CA ARG A 8 -33.39 30.39 -22.54
C ARG A 8 -34.03 29.77 -23.79
N LEU A 9 -35.19 29.14 -23.57
CA LEU A 9 -36.20 28.59 -24.50
C LEU A 9 -35.95 27.12 -24.89
N THR A 10 -36.92 26.20 -24.82
CA THR A 10 -38.39 26.33 -24.70
C THR A 10 -38.98 25.05 -24.12
N MET A 11 -40.00 25.24 -23.29
CA MET A 11 -40.93 24.24 -22.81
C MET A 11 -41.81 23.76 -23.98
N GLY A 12 -41.91 22.45 -24.18
CA GLY A 12 -42.80 21.82 -25.14
C GLY A 12 -43.33 20.51 -24.57
N VAL A 13 -44.44 20.59 -23.84
CA VAL A 13 -45.22 19.43 -23.41
C VAL A 13 -46.11 19.04 -24.57
N MET A 14 -45.93 17.85 -25.13
CA MET A 14 -46.89 17.21 -26.02
C MET A 14 -47.24 15.85 -25.44
N ALA A 15 -48.42 15.78 -24.82
CA ALA A 15 -49.09 14.55 -24.49
C ALA A 15 -49.84 14.07 -25.74
N ALA A 16 -49.50 12.89 -26.23
CA ALA A 16 -50.32 12.14 -27.18
C ALA A 16 -50.28 10.66 -26.79
N ALA A 17 -51.40 10.20 -26.22
CA ALA A 17 -51.68 8.80 -26.00
C ALA A 17 -51.93 8.13 -27.36
N VAL A 18 -51.07 7.17 -27.72
CA VAL A 18 -51.35 6.20 -28.79
C VAL A 18 -51.04 4.82 -28.25
N VAL A 19 -52.12 4.07 -28.05
CA VAL A 19 -52.13 2.64 -27.77
C VAL A 19 -51.68 1.95 -29.06
N GLY A 20 -50.47 1.41 -29.05
CA GLY A 20 -49.91 0.60 -30.12
C GLY A 20 -48.94 -0.40 -29.52
N ALA A 21 -49.34 -1.67 -29.46
CA ALA A 21 -48.50 -2.77 -29.02
C ALA A 21 -47.73 -3.36 -30.21
N PRO A 22 -46.40 -3.22 -30.26
CA PRO A 22 -45.55 -4.17 -30.97
C PRO A 22 -44.85 -5.10 -29.97
N LEU A 23 -45.02 -6.40 -30.22
CA LEU A 23 -44.25 -7.50 -29.66
C LEU A 23 -42.74 -7.17 -29.73
N THR A 24 -42.14 -6.84 -28.59
CA THR A 24 -40.69 -6.75 -28.47
C THR A 24 -40.21 -7.97 -27.69
N LEU A 25 -39.60 -8.91 -28.41
CA LEU A 25 -38.61 -9.86 -27.89
C LEU A 25 -37.36 -9.08 -27.45
N GLY A 26 -37.53 -8.15 -26.52
CA GLY A 26 -36.46 -7.44 -25.87
C GLY A 26 -35.89 -8.37 -24.80
N LEU A 27 -34.71 -8.90 -25.06
CA LEU A 27 -33.86 -9.47 -24.03
C LEU A 27 -33.79 -8.45 -22.90
N GLY A 28 -34.50 -8.73 -21.82
CA GLY A 28 -34.37 -8.02 -20.57
C GLY A 28 -32.94 -8.23 -20.10
N ALA A 29 -32.03 -7.36 -20.51
CA ALA A 29 -30.89 -7.02 -19.69
C ALA A 29 -31.46 -6.33 -18.46
N SER A 30 -31.99 -7.15 -17.53
CA SER A 30 -31.99 -6.79 -16.13
C SER A 30 -30.60 -6.21 -15.85
N PRO A 31 -30.46 -5.09 -15.13
CA PRO A 31 -29.17 -4.80 -14.56
C PRO A 31 -28.83 -6.08 -13.79
N ALA A 32 -27.76 -6.76 -14.21
CA ALA A 32 -27.19 -7.78 -13.38
C ALA A 32 -26.82 -7.03 -12.11
N ALA A 33 -27.70 -7.05 -11.12
CA ALA A 33 -27.30 -6.87 -9.75
C ALA A 33 -26.26 -7.97 -9.59
N ALA A 34 -25.00 -7.57 -9.74
CA ALA A 34 -23.86 -8.44 -9.56
C ALA A 34 -24.11 -9.09 -8.21
N GLN A 35 -24.51 -10.36 -8.23
CA GLN A 35 -24.50 -11.17 -7.04
C GLN A 35 -23.07 -11.04 -6.55
N ALA A 36 -22.88 -10.47 -5.36
CA ALA A 36 -21.55 -10.12 -4.85
C ALA A 36 -20.63 -11.31 -5.11
N SER A 37 -19.76 -11.15 -6.11
CA SER A 37 -19.17 -12.29 -6.81
C SER A 37 -17.96 -12.83 -6.04
N GLY A 38 -17.73 -12.29 -4.84
CA GLY A 38 -16.51 -12.44 -4.06
C GLY A 38 -15.37 -11.58 -4.63
N CYS A 39 -15.49 -11.09 -5.87
CA CYS A 39 -14.46 -10.33 -6.55
C CYS A 39 -14.23 -8.94 -5.96
N GLU A 40 -15.14 -8.44 -5.14
CA GLU A 40 -14.99 -7.18 -4.40
C GLU A 40 -13.85 -7.25 -3.38
N GLN A 41 -13.47 -8.46 -2.91
CA GLN A 41 -12.41 -8.65 -1.92
C GLN A 41 -11.05 -8.11 -2.40
N ILE A 42 -10.79 -8.10 -3.71
CA ILE A 42 -9.56 -7.50 -4.27
C ILE A 42 -9.42 -6.02 -3.89
N THR A 43 -10.54 -5.30 -3.79
CA THR A 43 -10.52 -3.88 -3.41
C THR A 43 -10.03 -3.68 -1.99
N SER A 44 -10.34 -4.61 -1.08
CA SER A 44 -9.85 -4.58 0.31
C SER A 44 -8.33 -4.71 0.35
N PHE A 45 -7.78 -5.70 -0.37
CA PHE A 45 -6.34 -5.87 -0.49
C PHE A 45 -5.63 -4.64 -1.05
N LEU A 46 -6.18 -4.03 -2.10
CA LEU A 46 -5.62 -2.83 -2.73
C LEU A 46 -5.73 -1.60 -1.84
N ASN A 47 -6.81 -1.46 -1.07
CA ASN A 47 -6.98 -0.37 -0.10
C ASN A 47 -5.98 -0.50 1.05
N GLU A 48 -5.78 -1.71 1.58
CA GLU A 48 -4.78 -1.95 2.61
C GLU A 48 -3.38 -1.63 2.09
N ARG A 49 -3.03 -2.14 0.91
CA ARG A 49 -1.77 -1.86 0.20
C ARG A 49 -1.53 -0.36 0.04
N LYS A 50 -2.52 0.38 -0.45
CA LYS A 50 -2.46 1.85 -0.55
C LYS A 50 -2.17 2.49 0.81
N SER A 51 -2.88 2.06 1.86
CA SER A 51 -2.67 2.58 3.21
C SER A 51 -1.24 2.32 3.72
N ILE A 52 -0.66 1.16 3.40
CA ILE A 52 0.72 0.82 3.78
C ILE A 52 1.70 1.71 3.02
N VAL A 53 1.53 1.86 1.70
CA VAL A 53 2.39 2.71 0.86
C VAL A 53 2.35 4.17 1.33
N GLU A 54 1.17 4.69 1.69
CA GLU A 54 1.04 6.03 2.28
C GLU A 54 1.84 6.17 3.58
N ARG A 55 1.85 5.14 4.44
CA ARG A 55 2.67 5.14 5.66
C ARG A 55 4.16 5.07 5.35
N VAL A 56 4.57 4.27 4.36
CA VAL A 56 5.97 4.22 3.88
C VAL A 56 6.42 5.60 3.40
N ASN A 57 5.61 6.27 2.59
CA ASN A 57 5.92 7.61 2.07
C ASN A 57 6.03 8.67 3.17
N LYS A 58 5.30 8.49 4.28
CA LYS A 58 5.36 9.37 5.46
C LYS A 58 6.62 9.19 6.30
N LEU A 59 7.43 8.15 6.09
CA LEU A 59 8.68 7.96 6.85
C LEU A 59 9.78 8.98 6.51
N GLY A 60 9.65 9.70 5.39
CA GLY A 60 10.62 10.72 4.95
C GLY A 60 11.87 10.15 4.28
N LYS A 61 12.86 11.02 4.03
CA LYS A 61 14.06 10.67 3.24
C LYS A 61 15.09 9.80 3.98
N GLN A 62 15.12 9.89 5.31
CA GLN A 62 16.04 9.14 6.16
C GLN A 62 15.25 8.43 7.28
N PRO A 63 14.46 7.42 6.90
CA PRO A 63 13.64 6.71 7.88
C PRO A 63 14.52 5.89 8.82
N LYS A 64 14.03 5.61 10.04
CA LYS A 64 14.62 4.56 10.87
C LYS A 64 14.48 3.24 10.12
N ALA A 65 15.57 2.47 10.01
CA ALA A 65 15.55 1.26 9.20
C ALA A 65 14.57 0.20 9.76
N ALA A 66 14.39 0.15 11.08
CA ALA A 66 13.40 -0.72 11.73
C ALA A 66 11.97 -0.40 11.29
N ASP A 67 11.58 0.88 11.25
CA ASP A 67 10.25 1.32 10.84
C ASP A 67 9.99 1.01 9.36
N ALA A 68 11.00 1.26 8.50
CA ALA A 68 10.94 0.91 7.09
C ALA A 68 10.82 -0.61 6.87
N CYS A 69 11.64 -1.41 7.57
CA CYS A 69 11.56 -2.87 7.52
C CYS A 69 10.18 -3.38 7.94
N ALA A 70 9.61 -2.85 9.02
CA ALA A 70 8.30 -3.26 9.51
C ALA A 70 7.18 -2.96 8.50
N LEU A 71 7.12 -1.74 7.95
CA LEU A 71 6.08 -1.36 6.98
C LEU A 71 6.23 -2.09 5.64
N LEU A 72 7.46 -2.25 5.13
CA LEU A 72 7.73 -3.02 3.92
C LEU A 72 7.44 -4.51 4.12
N GLY A 73 7.62 -5.02 5.34
CA GLY A 73 7.20 -6.37 5.74
C GLY A 73 5.69 -6.56 5.61
N ARG A 74 4.91 -5.61 6.14
CA ARG A 74 3.45 -5.61 5.97
C ARG A 74 3.03 -5.53 4.50
N LEU A 75 3.69 -4.67 3.73
CA LEU A 75 3.43 -4.53 2.29
C LEU A 75 3.70 -5.84 1.54
N ALA A 76 4.78 -6.54 1.86
CA ALA A 76 5.09 -7.84 1.27
C ALA A 76 4.06 -8.90 1.65
N ASN A 77 3.61 -8.94 2.91
CA ASN A 77 2.59 -9.91 3.35
C ASN A 77 1.24 -9.69 2.66
N ASN A 78 0.77 -8.43 2.59
CA ASN A 78 -0.42 -8.08 1.82
C ASN A 78 -0.28 -8.49 0.34
N GLY A 79 0.90 -8.28 -0.28
CA GLY A 79 1.17 -8.73 -1.64
C GLY A 79 1.08 -10.25 -1.80
N ASN A 80 1.60 -11.02 -0.84
CA ASN A 80 1.49 -12.48 -0.83
C ASN A 80 0.01 -12.95 -0.74
N GLU A 81 -0.77 -12.32 0.12
CA GLU A 81 -2.20 -12.64 0.28
C GLU A 81 -3.00 -12.28 -0.98
N THR A 82 -2.72 -11.11 -1.55
CA THR A 82 -3.34 -10.65 -2.80
C THR A 82 -3.02 -11.62 -3.94
N MET A 83 -1.75 -12.03 -4.09
CA MET A 83 -1.33 -12.98 -5.13
C MET A 83 -2.05 -14.32 -5.01
N LYS A 84 -2.13 -14.89 -3.80
CA LYS A 84 -2.87 -16.14 -3.54
C LYS A 84 -4.34 -16.01 -3.91
N TRP A 85 -4.96 -14.91 -3.53
CA TRP A 85 -6.37 -14.66 -3.85
C TRP A 85 -6.57 -14.52 -5.36
N VAL A 86 -5.73 -13.75 -6.04
CA VAL A 86 -5.79 -13.55 -7.50
C VAL A 86 -5.63 -14.89 -8.22
N GLU A 87 -4.67 -15.72 -7.83
CA GLU A 87 -4.46 -17.04 -8.44
C GLU A 87 -5.67 -17.96 -8.28
N ALA A 88 -6.33 -17.93 -7.12
CA ALA A 88 -7.52 -18.73 -6.86
C ALA A 88 -8.78 -18.21 -7.57
N ASN A 89 -8.84 -16.91 -7.89
CA ASN A 89 -10.07 -16.25 -8.36
C ASN A 89 -9.97 -15.68 -9.79
N LYS A 90 -8.80 -15.74 -10.44
CA LYS A 90 -8.55 -15.08 -11.74
C LYS A 90 -9.52 -15.46 -12.85
N ASP A 91 -9.94 -16.72 -12.92
CA ASP A 91 -10.78 -17.20 -14.00
C ASP A 91 -12.25 -16.82 -13.76
N TRP A 92 -12.71 -16.92 -12.51
CA TRP A 92 -14.06 -16.53 -12.09
C TRP A 92 -14.26 -15.01 -12.16
N CYS A 93 -13.31 -14.25 -11.61
CA CYS A 93 -13.35 -12.79 -11.60
C CYS A 93 -12.83 -12.15 -12.91
N GLN A 94 -12.49 -12.97 -13.91
CA GLN A 94 -11.92 -12.53 -15.19
C GLN A 94 -10.80 -11.49 -15.02
N ILE A 95 -9.87 -11.76 -14.11
CA ILE A 95 -8.78 -10.83 -13.79
C ILE A 95 -7.81 -10.79 -14.99
N PRO A 96 -7.57 -9.61 -15.58
CA PRO A 96 -6.68 -9.51 -16.75
C PRO A 96 -5.25 -9.96 -16.43
N GLN A 97 -4.62 -10.74 -17.32
CA GLN A 97 -3.28 -11.27 -17.09
C GLN A 97 -2.22 -10.18 -16.89
N ASN A 98 -2.32 -9.05 -17.60
CA ASN A 98 -1.43 -7.91 -17.43
C ASN A 98 -1.51 -7.28 -16.03
N PHE A 99 -2.66 -7.36 -15.36
CA PHE A 99 -2.78 -6.95 -13.96
C PHE A 99 -2.03 -7.92 -13.04
N ILE A 100 -2.16 -9.24 -13.27
CA ILE A 100 -1.47 -10.28 -12.51
C ILE A 100 0.05 -10.12 -12.65
N ASP A 101 0.53 -9.88 -13.88
CA ASP A 101 1.95 -9.70 -14.16
C ASP A 101 2.49 -8.42 -13.50
N GLY A 102 1.72 -7.32 -13.55
CA GLY A 102 2.05 -6.09 -12.83
C GLY A 102 2.11 -6.30 -11.31
N LEU A 103 1.18 -7.07 -10.74
CA LEU A 103 1.17 -7.39 -9.32
C LEU A 103 2.39 -8.23 -8.91
N LYS A 104 2.76 -9.23 -9.72
CA LYS A 104 3.98 -10.05 -9.51
C LYS A 104 5.25 -9.21 -9.55
N ALA A 105 5.39 -8.36 -10.57
CA ALA A 105 6.55 -7.49 -10.72
C ALA A 105 6.71 -6.54 -9.54
N ASP A 106 5.62 -5.90 -9.13
CA ASP A 106 5.60 -5.01 -7.98
C ASP A 106 5.91 -5.76 -6.67
N HIS A 107 5.28 -6.92 -6.43
CA HIS A 107 5.55 -7.74 -5.25
C HIS A 107 7.02 -8.18 -5.18
N GLY A 108 7.63 -8.52 -6.32
CA GLY A 108 9.06 -8.80 -6.42
C GLY A 108 9.93 -7.61 -6.00
N ASN A 109 9.59 -6.41 -6.45
CA ASN A 109 10.28 -5.18 -6.05
C ASN A 109 10.14 -4.90 -4.55
N VAL A 110 8.92 -5.00 -4.01
CA VAL A 110 8.67 -4.83 -2.56
C VAL A 110 9.50 -5.81 -1.74
N THR A 111 9.53 -7.09 -2.14
CA THR A 111 10.30 -8.12 -1.44
C THR A 111 11.80 -7.81 -1.43
N LYS A 112 12.34 -7.33 -2.55
CA LYS A 112 13.75 -6.91 -2.65
C LYS A 112 14.06 -5.73 -1.73
N VAL A 113 13.26 -4.66 -1.80
CA VAL A 113 13.47 -3.44 -0.99
C VAL A 113 13.29 -3.74 0.50
N ARG A 114 12.30 -4.57 0.87
CA ARG A 114 12.13 -5.08 2.23
C ARG A 114 13.40 -5.79 2.72
N GLY A 115 13.96 -6.69 1.92
CA GLY A 115 15.17 -7.42 2.28
C GLY A 115 16.34 -6.49 2.61
N GLN A 116 16.53 -5.44 1.81
CA GLN A 116 17.54 -4.42 2.06
C GLN A 116 17.27 -3.63 3.35
N ALA A 117 16.06 -3.10 3.52
CA ALA A 117 15.69 -2.32 4.70
C ALA A 117 15.85 -3.13 6.00
N CYS A 118 15.42 -4.40 5.99
CA CYS A 118 15.53 -5.28 7.14
C CYS A 118 16.99 -5.69 7.43
N SER A 119 17.82 -5.88 6.40
CA SER A 119 19.26 -6.13 6.59
C SER A 119 19.95 -4.94 7.28
N VAL A 120 19.62 -3.71 6.87
CA VAL A 120 20.13 -2.50 7.53
C VAL A 120 19.63 -2.41 8.97
N ALA A 121 18.34 -2.66 9.22
CA ALA A 121 17.78 -2.65 10.57
C ALA A 121 18.49 -3.64 11.50
N ALA A 122 18.74 -4.86 11.02
CA ALA A 122 19.45 -5.88 11.79
C ALA A 122 20.88 -5.45 12.13
N LYS A 123 21.61 -4.88 11.17
CA LYS A 123 22.97 -4.34 11.40
C LYS A 123 22.95 -3.20 12.42
N GLN A 124 22.01 -2.26 12.31
CA GLN A 124 21.88 -1.16 13.27
C GLN A 124 21.61 -1.66 14.68
N ALA A 125 20.71 -2.64 14.84
CA ALA A 125 20.42 -3.24 16.15
C ALA A 125 21.65 -3.94 16.76
N GLN A 126 22.46 -4.63 15.94
CA GLN A 126 23.70 -5.25 16.41
C GLN A 126 24.73 -4.20 16.86
N MET A 127 24.93 -3.14 16.08
CA MET A 127 25.86 -2.06 16.44
C MET A 127 25.41 -1.32 17.70
N GLU A 128 24.11 -1.05 17.86
CA GLU A 128 23.59 -0.41 19.07
C GLU A 128 23.82 -1.29 20.31
N LYS A 129 23.59 -2.61 20.19
CA LYS A 129 23.86 -3.55 21.27
C LYS A 129 25.34 -3.55 21.66
N GLN A 130 26.25 -3.63 20.69
CA GLN A 130 27.69 -3.57 20.93
C GLN A 130 28.13 -2.26 21.59
N ALA A 131 27.61 -1.12 21.11
CA ALA A 131 27.91 0.19 21.68
C ALA A 131 27.37 0.35 23.11
N ARG A 132 26.24 -0.29 23.42
CA ARG A 132 25.70 -0.35 24.79
C ARG A 132 26.57 -1.23 25.71
N GLU A 133 27.06 -2.36 25.21
CA GLU A 133 27.97 -3.26 25.95
C GLU A 133 29.36 -2.65 26.19
N GLN A 134 29.83 -1.80 25.28
CA GLN A 134 31.12 -1.09 25.41
C GLN A 134 31.03 0.21 26.25
N GLY A 135 29.87 0.48 26.88
CA GLY A 135 29.67 1.69 27.70
C GLY A 135 29.61 3.01 26.90
N LEU A 136 29.71 2.96 25.58
CA LEU A 136 29.69 4.14 24.68
C LEU A 136 28.33 4.82 24.60
N LEU A 137 27.23 4.11 24.92
CA LEU A 137 25.86 4.65 24.92
C LEU A 137 25.19 4.59 26.30
N GLY A 138 25.95 4.32 27.36
CA GLY A 138 25.48 4.22 28.74
C GLY A 138 26.38 5.02 29.68
N GLY A 139 26.24 6.34 29.68
CA GLY A 139 27.09 7.21 30.49
C GLY A 139 26.55 8.64 30.63
N GLY A 140 25.23 8.81 30.73
CA GLY A 140 24.62 10.08 31.10
C GLY A 140 24.08 9.97 32.53
N GLY A 141 24.88 10.35 33.53
CA GLY A 141 24.39 10.49 34.91
C GLY A 141 25.32 10.08 36.05
N GLY A 142 26.62 9.89 35.81
CA GLY A 142 27.57 9.60 36.89
C GLY A 142 28.93 10.20 36.58
N ASP A 143 29.15 11.40 37.12
CA ASP A 143 30.45 12.00 37.44
C ASP A 143 31.65 11.61 36.54
N ILE A 144 31.76 12.25 35.37
CA ILE A 144 32.95 12.18 34.50
C ILE A 144 34.18 12.87 35.12
N LEU A 145 34.07 13.47 36.31
CA LEU A 145 35.21 14.10 36.97
C LEU A 145 36.03 13.13 37.86
N THR A 146 35.61 11.88 38.06
CA THR A 146 36.36 10.93 38.92
C THR A 146 36.55 9.49 38.39
N GLY A 147 35.99 9.12 37.23
CA GLY A 147 36.15 7.76 36.67
C GLY A 147 37.42 7.57 35.83
N PRO A 148 38.23 6.50 36.02
CA PRO A 148 39.45 6.28 35.25
C PRO A 148 39.12 6.01 33.78
N MET A 149 39.30 7.03 32.94
CA MET A 149 39.37 6.91 31.48
C MET A 149 40.42 5.86 31.11
N ARG A 150 39.97 4.70 30.60
CA ARG A 150 40.86 3.72 29.99
C ARG A 150 41.29 4.21 28.61
N ILE A 151 42.46 4.84 28.57
CA ILE A 151 43.19 5.13 27.34
C ILE A 151 43.80 3.81 26.85
N PRO A 152 43.49 3.32 25.63
CA PRO A 152 44.11 2.12 25.09
C PRO A 152 45.62 2.36 24.88
N GLN A 153 46.45 1.62 25.62
CA GLN A 153 47.91 1.67 25.57
C GLN A 153 48.46 0.95 24.34
N GLY A 154 48.25 1.50 23.15
CA GLY A 154 48.74 0.90 21.90
C GLY A 154 49.23 1.88 20.84
N ALA A 155 49.38 3.16 21.19
CA ALA A 155 49.94 4.17 20.29
C ALA A 155 51.18 4.81 20.95
N LEU A 156 52.26 4.02 21.03
CA LEU A 156 53.65 4.48 21.17
C LEU A 156 54.50 3.66 20.20
#